data_AF-T1QFZ9-F1
#
_entry.id   AF-T1QFZ9-F1
#
_cell.length_a   1.000
_cell.length_b   1.000
_cell.length_c   1.000
_cell.angle_alpha   90.00
_cell.angle_beta   90.00
_cell.angle_gamma   90.00
#
_symmetry.space_group_name_H-M   'P 1'
#
loop_
_entity.id
_entity.type
_entity.pdbx_description
1 polymer ?
#
loop_
_entity_poly.entity_id
_entity_poly.type
_entity_poly.pdbx_seq_one_letter_code
_entity_poly.pdbx_strand_id
1 'polypeptide(L)' 'VNACVDVVLSGVKLLEALGLSPGNGKDHTILHSRNDLEEAFIHFMGKGVAAERFFSDEEAFHDIAQIASELPGAQ' A
#
# COMPACT_ATOMS: atom_id res chain seq x y z
N VAL A 1 3.14 -25.85 -2.90
CA VAL A 1 3.96 -24.92 -3.71
C VAL A 1 3.66 -23.53 -3.23
N ASN A 2 4.67 -22.75 -2.88
CA ASN A 2 4.57 -21.33 -2.50
C ASN A 2 5.16 -20.49 -3.65
N ALA A 3 4.34 -19.64 -4.24
CA ALA A 3 4.73 -18.71 -5.30
C ALA A 3 3.89 -17.44 -5.17
N CYS A 4 4.50 -16.30 -5.48
CA CYS A 4 3.85 -14.99 -5.52
C CYS A 4 4.32 -14.22 -6.76
N VAL A 5 3.65 -13.11 -7.03
CA VAL A 5 4.07 -12.10 -8.01
C VAL A 5 4.31 -10.83 -7.21
N ASP A 6 5.52 -10.28 -7.33
CA ASP A 6 5.87 -9.02 -6.72
C ASP A 6 5.52 -7.90 -7.71
N VAL A 7 4.86 -6.85 -7.23
CA VAL A 7 4.56 -5.66 -8.03
C VAL A 7 5.32 -4.48 -7.43
N VAL A 8 6.34 -4.01 -8.13
CA VAL A 8 7.17 -2.88 -7.69
C VAL A 8 6.71 -1.60 -8.36
N LEU A 9 6.38 -0.59 -7.56
CA LEU A 9 5.79 0.66 -8.04
C LEU A 9 6.04 1.83 -7.06
N SER A 10 5.68 3.05 -7.47
CA SER A 10 5.75 4.23 -6.59
C SER A 10 4.57 4.26 -5.61
N GLY A 11 4.84 4.09 -4.32
CA GLY A 11 3.77 4.10 -3.29
C GLY A 11 2.94 5.39 -3.27
N VAL A 12 3.54 6.56 -3.56
CA VAL A 12 2.80 7.83 -3.68
C VAL A 12 1.77 7.76 -4.82
N LYS A 13 2.18 7.30 -6.01
CA LYS A 13 1.27 7.18 -7.16
C LYS A 13 0.16 6.16 -6.92
N LEU A 14 0.41 5.11 -6.13
CA LEU A 14 -0.63 4.17 -5.74
C LEU A 14 -1.68 4.83 -4.84
N LEU A 15 -1.27 5.57 -3.82
CA LEU A 15 -2.22 6.27 -2.94
C LEU A 15 -3.06 7.29 -3.74
N GLU A 16 -2.45 8.01 -4.67
CA GLU A 16 -3.17 8.90 -5.60
C GLU A 16 -4.18 8.14 -6.48
N ALA A 17 -3.79 7.00 -7.06
CA ALA A 17 -4.67 6.17 -7.88
C ALA A 17 -5.84 5.56 -7.08
N LEU A 18 -5.64 5.33 -5.79
CA LEU A 18 -6.69 4.90 -4.86
C LEU A 18 -7.61 6.05 -4.43
N GLY A 19 -7.35 7.28 -4.88
CA GLY A 19 -8.13 8.48 -4.53
C GLY A 19 -7.89 8.96 -3.09
N LEU A 20 -6.79 8.57 -2.46
CA LEU A 20 -6.45 8.93 -1.09
C LEU A 20 -5.71 10.27 -1.08
N SER A 21 -6.14 11.16 -0.19
CA SER A 21 -5.48 12.44 0.05
C SER A 21 -4.50 12.28 1.22
N PRO A 22 -3.33 12.93 1.20
CA PRO A 22 -2.35 12.80 2.26
C PRO A 22 -2.89 13.33 3.59
N GLY A 23 -3.04 12.43 4.55
CA GLY A 23 -3.38 12.66 5.94
C GLY A 23 -2.15 12.63 6.85
N ASN A 24 -2.37 12.22 8.11
CA ASN A 24 -1.29 12.16 9.10
C ASN A 24 -0.67 10.75 9.14
N GLY A 25 0.67 10.68 9.12
CA GLY A 25 1.37 9.41 9.23
C GLY A 25 1.23 8.76 10.61
N LYS A 26 0.79 7.50 10.65
CA LYS A 26 0.65 6.70 11.87
C LYS A 26 1.01 5.24 11.56
N ASP A 27 1.77 4.61 12.45
CA ASP A 27 2.07 3.18 12.32
C ASP A 27 0.86 2.34 12.72
N HIS A 28 0.69 1.22 12.02
CA HIS A 28 -0.31 0.19 12.25
C HIS A 28 0.36 -1.16 12.13
N THR A 29 0.19 -2.04 13.12
CA THR A 29 0.78 -3.39 13.07
C THR A 29 0.12 -4.26 11.98
N ILE A 30 -1.18 -4.06 11.74
CA ILE A 30 -1.98 -4.72 10.72
C ILE A 30 -2.77 -3.63 10.00
N LEU A 31 -2.86 -3.72 8.67
CA LEU A 31 -3.64 -2.79 7.86
C LEU A 31 -5.03 -3.39 7.66
N HIS A 32 -6.07 -2.72 8.14
CA HIS A 32 -7.45 -3.17 7.99
C HIS A 32 -8.19 -2.42 6.88
N SER A 33 -7.60 -1.35 6.35
CA SER A 33 -8.25 -0.46 5.41
C SER A 33 -7.26 0.30 4.52
N ARG A 34 -7.78 0.95 3.48
CA ARG A 34 -7.01 1.87 2.62
C ARG A 34 -6.42 3.05 3.41
N ASN A 35 -7.13 3.53 4.44
CA ASN A 35 -6.64 4.56 5.34
C ASN A 35 -5.45 4.07 6.17
N ASP A 36 -5.50 2.85 6.72
CA ASP A 36 -4.36 2.31 7.48
C ASP A 36 -3.11 2.19 6.58
N LEU A 37 -3.29 1.76 5.33
CA LEU A 37 -2.22 1.70 4.33
C LEU A 37 -1.61 3.09 4.08
N GLU A 38 -2.43 4.10 3.86
CA GLU A 38 -2.00 5.49 3.67
C GLU A 38 -1.23 6.02 4.89
N GLU A 39 -1.81 5.88 6.08
CA GLU A 39 -1.22 6.34 7.34
C GLU A 39 0.12 5.66 7.61
N ALA A 40 0.20 4.33 7.44
CA ALA A 40 1.43 3.55 7.65
C ALA A 40 2.49 3.89 6.60
N PHE A 41 2.10 4.02 5.33
CA PHE A 41 3.02 4.40 4.26
C PHE A 41 3.65 5.77 4.55
N ILE A 42 2.86 6.79 4.90
CA ILE A 42 3.35 8.13 5.23
C ILE A 42 4.30 8.07 6.45
N HIS A 43 3.96 7.28 7.47
CA HIS A 43 4.79 7.12 8.66
C HIS A 43 6.20 6.63 8.35
N PHE A 44 6.32 5.60 7.50
CA PHE A 44 7.62 5.01 7.16
C PHE A 44 8.35 5.80 6.08
N MET A 45 7.62 6.35 5.10
CA MET A 45 8.19 7.22 4.06
C MET A 45 8.86 8.46 4.68
N GLY A 46 8.21 9.11 5.65
CA GLY A 46 8.77 10.29 6.33
C GLY A 46 10.07 10.00 7.11
N LYS A 47 10.34 8.73 7.44
CA LYS A 47 11.55 8.28 8.11
C LYS A 47 12.60 7.71 7.15
N GLY A 48 12.22 7.40 5.91
CA GLY A 48 13.08 6.73 4.93
C GLY A 48 13.50 5.31 5.37
N VAL A 49 12.64 4.60 6.09
CA VAL A 49 12.92 3.24 6.59
C VAL A 49 12.00 2.20 5.96
N ALA A 50 12.49 0.96 5.89
CA ALA A 50 11.69 -0.16 5.40
C ALA A 50 10.65 -0.62 6.45
N ALA A 51 9.52 -1.12 5.95
CA ALA A 51 8.49 -1.79 6.73
C ALA A 51 7.75 -2.79 5.86
N GLU A 52 7.19 -3.82 6.50
CA GLU A 52 6.31 -4.81 5.89
C GLU A 52 5.09 -4.98 6.79
N ARG A 53 3.90 -5.10 6.20
CA ARG A 53 2.64 -5.22 6.93
C ARG A 53 1.71 -6.21 6.26
N PHE A 54 0.92 -6.90 7.09
CA PHE A 54 -0.20 -7.70 6.63
C PHE A 54 -1.41 -6.80 6.42
N PHE A 55 -2.09 -6.95 5.29
CA PHE A 55 -3.37 -6.30 4.99
C PHE A 55 -4.49 -7.33 5.16
N SER A 56 -5.40 -7.11 6.10
CA SER A 56 -6.32 -8.16 6.56
C SER A 56 -7.65 -8.24 5.83
N ASP A 57 -8.06 -7.15 5.16
CA ASP A 57 -9.31 -7.14 4.38
C ASP A 57 -9.01 -7.66 2.97
N GLU A 58 -9.54 -8.85 2.66
CA GLU A 58 -9.27 -9.59 1.43
C GLU A 58 -9.79 -8.87 0.18
N GLU A 59 -11.02 -8.38 0.21
CA GLU A 59 -11.63 -7.70 -0.95
C GLU A 59 -10.91 -6.38 -1.23
N ALA A 60 -10.65 -5.59 -0.18
CA ALA A 60 -9.91 -4.35 -0.33
C ALA A 60 -8.47 -4.60 -0.79
N PHE A 61 -7.80 -5.67 -0.32
CA PHE A 61 -6.46 -6.04 -0.77
C PHE A 61 -6.46 -6.47 -2.24
N HIS A 62 -7.43 -7.27 -2.66
CA HIS A 62 -7.58 -7.68 -4.06
C HIS A 62 -7.72 -6.47 -4.99
N ASP A 63 -8.60 -5.52 -4.65
CA ASP A 63 -8.79 -4.29 -5.42
C ASP A 63 -7.51 -3.45 -5.51
N ILE A 64 -6.79 -3.30 -4.38
CA ILE A 64 -5.52 -2.56 -4.34
C ILE A 64 -4.47 -3.24 -5.22
N ALA A 65 -4.34 -4.56 -5.12
CA ALA A 65 -3.37 -5.34 -5.89
C ALA A 65 -3.66 -5.27 -7.39
N GLN A 66 -4.94 -5.32 -7.79
CA GLN A 66 -5.35 -5.15 -9.18
C GLN A 66 -4.93 -3.77 -9.72
N ILE A 67 -5.32 -2.69 -9.02
CA ILE A 67 -4.94 -1.32 -9.40
C ILE A 67 -3.42 -1.18 -9.46
N ALA A 68 -2.70 -1.72 -8.48
CA ALA A 68 -1.24 -1.69 -8.44
C ALA A 68 -0.61 -2.36 -9.66
N SER A 69 -1.12 -3.52 -10.09
CA SER A 69 -0.60 -4.25 -11.25
C SER A 69 -0.87 -3.59 -12.60
N GLU A 70 -1.93 -2.77 -12.67
CA GLU A 70 -2.33 -2.06 -13.89
C GLU A 70 -1.68 -0.66 -14.00
N LEU A 71 -1.02 -0.18 -12.94
CA LEU A 71 -0.41 1.15 -12.92
C LEU A 71 0.77 1.27 -13.89
N PRO A 72 0.87 2.39 -14.65
CA PRO A 72 2.01 2.62 -15.53
C PRO A 72 3.34 2.62 -14.79
N GLY A 73 4.24 1.71 -15.19
CA GLY A 73 5.56 1.55 -14.60
C GLY A 73 5.61 0.57 -13.42
N ALA A 74 4.51 -0.12 -13.10
CA ALA A 74 4.56 -1.32 -12.28
C ALA A 74 5.42 -2.40 -12.97
N GLN A 75 6.24 -3.10 -12.19
CA GLN A 75 7.14 -4.17 -12.64
C GLN A 75 6.92 -5.44 -11.84
#